data_AF-A0AAU0UKA2-F1
#
_entry.id   AF-A0AAU0UKA2-F1
#
_cell.length_a   1.000
_cell.length_b   1.000
_cell.length_c   1.000
_cell.angle_alpha   90.00
_cell.angle_beta   90.00
_cell.angle_gamma   90.00
#
_symmetry.space_group_name_H-M   'P 1'
#
loop_
_entity.id
_entity.type
_entity.pdbx_description
1 polymer ?
#
loop_
_entity_poly.entity_id
_entity_poly.type
_entity_poly.pdbx_seq_one_letter_code
_entity_poly.pdbx_strand_id
1 'polypeptide(L)'
;MKKTISFLLLAAFLFSINGLAFAETKLKSGYSDVDDHWALSNIYNVTERGLMNGYPDNSFRPDKNVSRIEMAITLDRTFDFNFSAVKV
;
A
#
# COMPACT_ATOMS: atom_id res chain seq x y z
N MET A 1 -11.49 -7.80 53.05
CA MET A 1 -10.31 -8.02 52.16
C MET A 1 -10.57 -8.99 51.00
N LYS A 2 -11.38 -10.06 51.16
CA LYS A 2 -11.69 -10.99 50.04
C LYS A 2 -12.50 -10.41 48.86
N LYS A 3 -13.34 -9.40 49.10
CA LYS A 3 -14.22 -8.79 48.07
C LYS A 3 -13.50 -7.78 47.18
N THR A 4 -12.46 -7.11 47.69
CA THR A 4 -11.65 -6.14 46.95
C THR A 4 -10.69 -6.83 45.97
N ILE A 5 -10.19 -8.02 46.34
CA ILE A 5 -9.36 -8.87 45.47
C ILE A 5 -10.20 -9.42 44.31
N SER A 6 -11.44 -9.86 44.59
CA SER A 6 -12.37 -10.31 43.55
C SER A 6 -12.75 -9.21 42.55
N PHE A 7 -12.91 -7.97 43.02
CA PHE A 7 -13.18 -6.81 42.16
C PHE A 7 -11.97 -6.45 41.28
N LEU A 8 -10.75 -6.58 41.80
CA LEU A 8 -9.51 -6.38 41.04
C LEU A 8 -9.31 -7.44 39.95
N LEU A 9 -9.67 -8.70 40.22
CA LEU A 9 -9.61 -9.77 39.22
C LEU A 9 -10.66 -9.59 38.10
N LEU A 10 -11.86 -9.15 38.45
CA LEU A 10 -12.90 -8.85 37.47
C LEU A 10 -12.52 -7.65 36.58
N ALA A 11 -11.91 -6.61 37.16
CA ALA A 11 -11.39 -5.48 36.41
C ALA A 11 -10.25 -5.89 35.45
N ALA A 12 -9.35 -6.78 35.89
CA ALA A 12 -8.30 -7.33 35.04
C ALA A 12 -8.87 -8.20 33.89
N PHE A 13 -9.95 -8.94 34.14
CA PHE A 13 -10.62 -9.77 33.14
C PHE A 13 -11.38 -8.93 32.09
N LEU A 14 -12.03 -7.83 32.50
CA LEU A 14 -12.68 -6.88 31.59
C LEU A 14 -11.68 -6.06 30.77
N PHE A 15 -10.49 -5.77 31.31
CA PHE A 15 -9.43 -5.10 30.55
C PHE A 15 -8.88 -5.99 29.42
N SER A 16 -8.88 -7.31 29.62
CA SER A 16 -8.35 -8.30 28.65
C SER A 16 -9.20 -8.46 27.38
N ILE A 17 -10.43 -7.93 27.33
CA ILE A 17 -11.33 -8.02 26.18
C ILE A 17 -11.23 -6.80 25.25
N ASN A 18 -10.53 -5.74 25.66
CA ASN A 18 -10.39 -4.50 24.87
C ASN A 18 -9.19 -4.53 23.90
N GLY A 19 -8.53 -5.68 23.73
CA GLY A 19 -7.27 -5.82 22.99
C GLY A 19 -7.37 -5.93 21.47
N LEU A 20 -8.57 -5.87 20.89
CA LEU A 20 -8.75 -5.82 19.43
C LEU A 20 -9.24 -4.44 19.02
N ALA A 21 -8.40 -3.43 19.27
CA ALA A 21 -8.46 -2.22 18.48
C ALA A 21 -8.04 -2.60 17.06
N PHE A 22 -9.01 -2.71 16.15
CA PHE A 22 -8.72 -2.72 14.72
C PHE A 22 -8.16 -1.34 14.38
N ALA A 23 -6.84 -1.19 14.49
CA ALA A 23 -6.17 -0.07 13.87
C ALA A 23 -6.34 -0.25 12.36
N GLU A 24 -7.17 0.58 11.74
CA GLU A 24 -7.19 0.67 10.29
C GLU A 24 -5.81 1.18 9.85
N THR A 25 -4.97 0.27 9.35
CA THR A 25 -3.77 0.67 8.63
C THR A 25 -4.22 1.32 7.34
N LYS A 26 -4.35 2.65 7.33
CA LYS A 26 -4.56 3.43 6.11
C LYS A 26 -3.45 3.05 5.14
N LEU A 27 -3.80 2.47 3.99
CA LEU A 27 -2.84 2.09 2.98
C LEU A 27 -2.13 3.36 2.51
N LYS A 28 -0.80 3.38 2.67
CA LYS A 28 0.02 4.53 2.30
C LYS A 28 0.74 4.22 1.01
N SER A 29 0.58 5.08 0.02
CA SER A 29 1.18 4.91 -1.29
C SER A 29 2.69 5.17 -1.31
N GLY A 30 3.20 5.88 -0.30
CA GLY A 30 4.57 6.41 -0.26
C GLY A 30 4.74 7.73 -1.00
N TYR A 31 3.75 8.14 -1.80
CA TYR A 31 3.78 9.37 -2.59
C TYR A 31 3.01 10.51 -1.91
N SER A 32 3.42 11.75 -2.19
CA SER A 32 2.81 12.94 -1.58
C SER A 32 1.40 13.27 -2.11
N ASP A 33 1.01 12.71 -3.25
CA ASP A 33 -0.16 13.10 -4.04
C ASP A 33 -1.17 11.97 -4.29
N VAL A 34 -1.10 10.86 -3.53
CA VAL A 34 -1.91 9.66 -3.80
C VAL A 34 -2.75 9.20 -2.60
N ASP A 35 -2.41 9.57 -1.36
CA ASP A 35 -3.01 9.01 -0.15
C ASP A 35 -4.54 9.26 0.02
N ASP A 36 -5.11 10.19 -0.75
CA ASP A 36 -6.56 10.47 -0.82
C ASP A 36 -7.13 10.33 -2.26
N HIS A 37 -6.42 9.64 -3.15
CA HIS A 37 -6.80 9.43 -4.55
C HIS A 37 -7.46 8.06 -4.77
N TRP A 38 -8.48 7.95 -5.64
CA TRP A 38 -9.20 6.69 -5.88
C TRP A 38 -8.30 5.56 -6.39
N ALA A 39 -7.22 5.90 -7.11
CA ALA A 39 -6.26 4.96 -7.67
C ALA A 39 -5.21 4.48 -6.66
N LEU A 40 -5.29 4.88 -5.38
CA LEU A 40 -4.32 4.57 -4.34
C LEU A 40 -3.93 3.09 -4.29
N SER A 41 -4.92 2.19 -4.28
CA SER A 41 -4.67 0.74 -4.21
C SER A 41 -3.94 0.22 -5.44
N ASN A 42 -4.31 0.72 -6.62
CA ASN A 42 -3.68 0.33 -7.88
C ASN A 42 -2.23 0.85 -7.94
N ILE A 43 -2.00 2.09 -7.53
CA ILE A 43 -0.69 2.74 -7.51
C ILE A 43 0.27 2.03 -6.55
N TYR A 44 -0.23 1.69 -5.36
CA TYR A 44 0.50 0.86 -4.41
C TYR A 44 0.92 -0.46 -5.05
N ASN A 45 -0.02 -1.20 -5.66
CA ASN A 45 0.27 -2.50 -6.26
C ASN A 45 1.28 -2.45 -7.42
N VAL A 46 1.22 -1.44 -8.29
CA VAL A 46 2.17 -1.32 -9.41
C VAL A 46 3.55 -0.86 -8.94
N THR A 47 3.62 -0.08 -7.86
CA THR A 47 4.87 0.37 -7.24
C THR A 47 5.57 -0.78 -6.52
N GLU A 48 4.83 -1.53 -5.69
CA GLU A 48 5.35 -2.71 -4.98
C GLU A 48 5.87 -3.79 -5.93
N ARG A 49 5.27 -3.91 -7.13
CA ARG A 49 5.73 -4.83 -8.18
C ARG A 49 6.84 -4.27 -9.06
N GLY A 50 7.28 -3.02 -8.85
CA GLY A 50 8.30 -2.36 -9.66
C GLY A 50 7.88 -2.08 -11.10
N LEU A 51 6.58 -2.12 -11.42
CA LEU A 51 6.07 -1.89 -12.77
C LEU A 51 6.08 -0.40 -13.13
N MET A 52 5.73 0.45 -12.16
CA MET A 52 5.75 1.91 -12.26
C MET A 52 6.40 2.51 -11.02
N ASN A 53 7.15 3.60 -11.22
CA ASN A 53 7.77 4.37 -10.15
C ASN A 53 7.28 5.83 -10.25
N GLY A 54 7.22 6.51 -9.12
CA GLY A 54 7.01 7.95 -9.10
C GLY A 54 8.26 8.75 -9.51
N TYR A 55 8.21 10.04 -9.24
CA TYR A 55 9.21 11.02 -9.62
C TYR A 55 10.17 11.34 -8.45
N PRO A 56 11.33 11.97 -8.73
CA PRO A 56 12.30 12.32 -7.69
C PRO A 56 11.77 13.28 -6.61
N ASP A 57 10.67 13.98 -6.87
CA ASP A 57 9.99 14.87 -5.93
C ASP A 57 9.01 14.13 -4.99
N ASN A 58 9.03 12.79 -4.99
CA ASN A 58 8.14 11.93 -4.22
C ASN A 58 6.66 12.00 -4.62
N SER A 59 6.36 12.46 -5.84
CA SER A 59 5.01 12.39 -6.44
C SER A 59 4.84 11.16 -7.35
N PHE A 60 3.61 10.71 -7.55
CA PHE A 60 3.25 9.73 -8.58
C PHE A 60 2.57 10.38 -9.79
N ARG A 61 1.88 11.51 -9.58
CA ARG A 61 1.11 12.27 -10.57
C ARG A 61 -0.01 11.44 -11.21
N PRO A 62 -0.99 10.94 -10.43
CA PRO A 62 -2.00 9.98 -10.90
C PRO A 62 -2.90 10.50 -12.02
N ASP A 63 -3.11 11.82 -12.09
CA ASP A 63 -3.93 12.48 -13.13
C ASP A 63 -3.12 12.92 -14.36
N LYS A 64 -1.80 12.75 -14.35
CA LYS A 64 -0.95 13.09 -15.49
C LYS A 64 -1.15 12.06 -16.60
N ASN A 65 -1.33 12.54 -17.83
CA ASN A 65 -1.30 11.69 -19.01
C ASN A 65 0.02 10.89 -19.09
N VAL A 66 -0.12 9.59 -19.33
CA VAL A 66 0.99 8.66 -19.54
C VAL A 66 1.50 8.81 -20.97
N SER A 67 2.81 8.99 -21.14
CA SER A 67 3.45 9.01 -22.45
C SER A 67 3.54 7.61 -23.07
N ARG A 68 3.67 7.55 -24.40
CA ARG A 68 3.84 6.28 -25.11
C ARG A 68 5.06 5.48 -24.63
N ILE A 69 6.13 6.17 -24.25
CA ILE A 69 7.37 5.56 -23.75
C ILE A 69 7.14 4.97 -22.36
N GLU A 70 6.52 5.72 -21.45
CA GLU A 70 6.17 5.22 -20.11
C GLU A 70 5.26 3.99 -20.20
N MET A 71 4.25 4.03 -21.07
CA MET A 71 3.38 2.87 -21.34
C MET A 71 4.16 1.66 -21.86
N ALA A 72 5.06 1.85 -22.84
CA ALA A 72 5.85 0.77 -23.39
C ALA A 72 6.76 0.12 -22.34
N ILE A 73 7.39 0.91 -21.47
CA ILE A 73 8.23 0.41 -20.37
C ILE A 73 7.40 -0.36 -19.34
N THR A 74 6.22 0.14 -18.97
CA THR A 74 5.33 -0.60 -18.05
C THR A 74 4.88 -1.92 -18.65
N LEU A 75 4.59 -1.93 -19.95
CA LEU A 75 4.19 -3.12 -20.70
C LEU A 75 5.33 -4.15 -20.76
N ASP A 76 6.55 -3.71 -21.04
CA ASP A 76 7.80 -4.49 -20.98
C ASP A 76 8.00 -5.19 -19.64
N ARG A 77 7.91 -4.45 -18.54
CA ARG A 77 8.04 -5.00 -17.19
C ARG A 77 6.92 -5.95 -16.79
N THR A 78 5.72 -5.75 -17.33
CA THR A 78 4.54 -6.55 -16.97
C THR A 78 4.57 -7.93 -17.59
N PHE A 79 4.96 -8.02 -18.86
CA PHE A 79 4.92 -9.28 -19.62
C PHE A 79 6.30 -9.90 -19.87
N ASP A 80 7.37 -9.25 -19.42
CA ASP A 80 8.76 -9.64 -19.69
C ASP A 80 8.93 -9.97 -21.18
N PHE A 81 8.71 -8.97 -22.05
CA PHE A 81 8.80 -9.19 -23.49
C PHE A 81 10.22 -9.59 -23.84
N ASN A 82 10.45 -10.89 -23.91
CA ASN A 82 11.72 -11.45 -24.29
C ASN A 82 11.89 -11.26 -25.80
N PHE A 83 12.47 -10.13 -26.20
CA PHE A 83 12.74 -9.79 -27.61
C PHE A 83 13.79 -10.71 -28.27
N SER A 84 14.27 -11.76 -27.58
CA SER A 84 15.33 -12.67 -28.05
C SER A 84 14.94 -13.62 -29.20
N ALA A 85 13.79 -13.43 -29.86
CA ALA A 85 13.36 -14.30 -30.97
C ALA A 85 13.42 -13.66 -32.36
N VAL A 86 14.04 -12.48 -32.52
CA VAL A 86 14.38 -11.95 -33.85
C VAL A 86 15.85 -11.55 -33.85
N LYS A 87 16.70 -12.55 -34.10
CA LYS A 87 18.00 -12.28 -34.71
C LYS A 87 17.74 -11.76 -36.11
N VAL A 88 17.82 -10.44 -36.29
CA VAL A 88 18.09 -9.84 -37.60
C VAL A 88 19.57 -10.08 -37.93
#